data_AF-A0AAE7NLT5-F1
#
_entry.id   AF-A0AAE7NLT5-F1
#
_cell.length_a   1.000
_cell.length_b   1.000
_cell.length_c   1.000
_cell.angle_alpha   90.00
_cell.angle_beta   90.00
_cell.angle_gamma   90.00
#
_symmetry.space_group_name_H-M   'P 1'
#
loop_
_entity.id
_entity.type
_entity.pdbx_description
1 polymer ?
#
loop_
_entity_poly.entity_id
_entity_poly.type
_entity_poly.pdbx_seq_one_letter_code
_entity_poly.pdbx_strand_id
1 'polypeptide(L)'
;MLPQSGVIHKIRDTTHAFLDTGNTDDAAPRIRQYFEFKLEEVISRVGIPVPIGIAFNDDKQMAKNLIDAIKAAVDLHDAAGRLVLEPAQLAGLPTSVATIVSNYLSHWSTGQAHAFTAPSLKGVMQAIENFAGCFQFEHPAGSGQHRYYKSLSQKL
;
A
#
# COMPACT_ATOMS: atom_id res chain seq x y z
N MET A 1 -9.64 7.09 12.92
CA MET A 1 -9.20 6.07 13.91
C MET A 1 -8.39 5.05 13.12
N LEU A 2 -7.10 4.88 13.40
CA LEU A 2 -6.31 3.83 12.73
C LEU A 2 -6.87 2.46 13.13
N PRO A 3 -6.98 1.48 12.21
CA PRO A 3 -7.27 0.11 12.57
C PRO A 3 -6.21 -0.38 13.56
N GLN A 4 -6.63 -1.09 14.61
CA GLN A 4 -5.67 -1.68 15.55
C GLN A 4 -4.73 -2.61 14.76
N SER A 5 -3.42 -2.51 14.97
CA SER A 5 -2.41 -3.28 14.22
C SER A 5 -2.68 -4.80 14.23
N GLY A 6 -3.33 -5.32 15.27
CA GLY A 6 -3.78 -6.72 15.33
C GLY A 6 -4.81 -7.10 14.26
N VAL A 7 -5.70 -6.18 13.86
CA VAL A 7 -6.68 -6.39 12.78
C VAL A 7 -5.97 -6.48 11.42
N ILE A 8 -5.01 -5.59 11.17
CA ILE A 8 -4.23 -5.57 9.92
C ILE A 8 -3.45 -6.86 9.75
N HIS A 9 -2.74 -7.30 10.80
CA HIS A 9 -2.01 -8.58 10.78
C HIS A 9 -2.95 -9.76 10.55
N LYS A 10 -4.12 -9.77 11.20
CA LYS A 10 -5.10 -10.84 11.02
C LYS A 10 -5.61 -10.91 9.57
N ILE A 11 -5.89 -9.77 8.93
CA ILE A 11 -6.32 -9.73 7.51
C ILE A 11 -5.20 -10.30 6.63
N ARG A 12 -3.96 -9.85 6.82
CA ARG A 12 -2.78 -10.35 6.09
C ARG A 12 -2.64 -11.87 6.24
N ASP A 13 -2.58 -12.36 7.48
CA ASP A 13 -2.32 -13.77 7.78
C ASP A 13 -3.45 -14.68 7.27
N THR A 14 -4.71 -14.25 7.43
CA THR A 14 -5.86 -14.95 6.89
C THR A 14 -5.82 -15.00 5.36
N THR A 15 -5.41 -13.90 4.71
CA THR A 15 -5.28 -13.84 3.25
C THR A 15 -4.21 -14.82 2.76
N HIS A 16 -3.06 -14.88 3.41
CA HIS A 16 -2.03 -15.87 3.07
C HIS A 16 -2.53 -17.31 3.25
N ALA A 17 -3.25 -17.61 4.33
CA ALA A 17 -3.82 -18.94 4.55
C ALA A 17 -4.80 -19.37 3.43
N PHE A 18 -5.62 -18.45 2.91
CA PHE A 18 -6.45 -18.73 1.74
C PHE A 18 -5.62 -18.95 0.47
N LEU A 19 -4.61 -18.12 0.25
CA LEU A 19 -3.72 -18.27 -0.92
C LEU A 19 -2.90 -19.56 -0.89
N ASP A 20 -2.54 -20.06 0.29
CA ASP A 20 -1.80 -21.30 0.47
C ASP A 20 -2.66 -22.54 0.18
N THR A 21 -3.97 -22.44 0.35
CA THR A 21 -4.94 -23.50 -0.01
C THR A 21 -5.48 -23.35 -1.43
N GLY A 22 -5.06 -22.32 -2.17
CA GLY A 22 -5.53 -22.04 -3.53
C GLY A 22 -6.89 -21.35 -3.60
N ASN A 23 -7.46 -20.94 -2.46
CA ASN A 23 -8.75 -20.25 -2.40
C ASN A 23 -8.59 -18.76 -2.76
N THR A 24 -8.63 -18.45 -4.06
CA THR A 24 -8.46 -17.08 -4.58
C THR A 24 -9.73 -16.24 -4.43
N ASP A 25 -10.91 -16.85 -4.38
CA ASP A 25 -12.19 -16.16 -4.26
C ASP A 25 -12.35 -15.48 -2.89
N ASP A 26 -11.96 -16.16 -1.80
CA ASP A 26 -11.98 -15.56 -0.46
C ASP A 26 -10.77 -14.64 -0.19
N ALA A 27 -9.64 -14.91 -0.84
CA ALA A 27 -8.43 -14.08 -0.71
C ALA A 27 -8.60 -12.72 -1.39
N ALA A 28 -9.16 -12.70 -2.60
CA ALA A 28 -9.27 -11.48 -3.40
C ALA A 28 -9.91 -10.31 -2.65
N PRO A 29 -11.13 -10.36 -2.08
CA PRO A 29 -11.73 -9.21 -1.40
C PRO A 29 -10.92 -8.74 -0.17
N ARG A 30 -10.17 -9.64 0.48
CA ARG A 30 -9.33 -9.30 1.64
C ARG A 30 -8.06 -8.55 1.25
N ILE A 31 -7.52 -8.82 0.06
CA ILE A 31 -6.37 -8.07 -0.48
C ILE A 31 -6.71 -6.61 -0.66
N ARG A 32 -7.94 -6.29 -1.13
CA ARG A 32 -8.40 -4.89 -1.24
C ARG A 32 -8.44 -4.22 0.12
N GLN A 33 -9.08 -4.85 1.11
CA GLN A 33 -9.14 -4.34 2.48
C GLN A 33 -7.73 -4.12 3.02
N TYR A 34 -6.85 -5.11 2.85
CA TYR A 34 -5.46 -5.02 3.29
C TYR A 34 -4.75 -3.83 2.64
N PHE A 35 -4.92 -3.66 1.33
CA PHE A 35 -4.27 -2.58 0.60
C PHE A 35 -4.77 -1.20 1.03
N GLU A 36 -6.09 -1.01 1.14
CA GLU A 36 -6.69 0.24 1.61
C GLU A 36 -6.17 0.59 3.02
N PHE A 37 -6.13 -0.39 3.94
CA PHE A 37 -5.54 -0.17 5.26
C PHE A 37 -4.06 0.19 5.23
N LYS A 38 -3.26 -0.42 4.35
CA LYS A 38 -1.84 -0.09 4.21
C LYS A 38 -1.62 1.30 3.63
N LEU A 39 -2.47 1.74 2.71
CA LEU A 39 -2.43 3.10 2.17
C LEU A 39 -2.78 4.12 3.26
N GLU A 40 -3.85 3.88 4.03
CA GLU A 40 -4.23 4.72 5.17
C GLU A 40 -3.14 4.76 6.25
N GLU A 41 -2.51 3.62 6.54
CA GLU A 41 -1.38 3.54 7.47
C GLU A 41 -0.23 4.42 6.99
N VAL A 42 0.21 4.29 5.73
CA VAL A 42 1.26 5.12 5.14
C VAL A 42 0.91 6.60 5.29
N ILE A 43 -0.27 6.98 4.83
CA ILE A 43 -0.77 8.36 4.89
C ILE A 43 -0.70 8.91 6.32
N SER A 44 -1.22 8.17 7.29
CA SER A 44 -1.24 8.61 8.68
C SER A 44 0.14 8.65 9.30
N ARG A 45 1.03 7.71 8.96
CA ARG A 45 2.37 7.59 9.56
C ARG A 45 3.32 8.66 9.05
N VAL A 46 3.24 9.01 7.77
CA VAL A 46 4.11 10.02 7.15
C VAL A 46 3.44 11.41 7.01
N GLY A 47 2.26 11.60 7.61
CA GLY A 47 1.59 12.89 7.70
C GLY A 47 1.12 13.44 6.34
N ILE A 48 0.68 12.58 5.43
CA ILE A 48 0.16 13.01 4.13
C ILE A 48 -1.26 13.58 4.33
N PRO A 49 -1.54 14.82 3.91
CA PRO A 49 -2.89 15.37 3.98
C PRO A 49 -3.81 14.66 3.00
N VAL A 50 -4.92 14.09 3.48
CA VAL A 50 -5.95 13.49 2.64
C VAL A 50 -7.02 14.53 2.31
N PRO A 51 -7.33 14.76 1.02
CA PRO A 51 -8.47 15.57 0.62
C PRO A 51 -9.78 15.08 1.28
N ILE A 52 -10.55 16.02 1.81
CA ILE A 52 -11.83 15.76 2.51
C ILE A 52 -12.77 14.89 1.64
N GLY A 53 -12.79 15.10 0.33
CA GLY A 53 -13.62 14.31 -0.60
C GLY A 53 -13.27 12.82 -0.69
N ILE A 54 -12.07 12.41 -0.29
CA ILE A 54 -11.67 10.99 -0.22
C ILE A 54 -12.10 10.39 1.13
N ALA A 55 -12.01 11.16 2.20
CA ALA A 55 -12.32 10.70 3.57
C ALA A 55 -13.79 10.27 3.78
N PHE A 56 -14.69 10.65 2.87
CA PHE A 56 -16.13 10.36 2.94
C PHE A 56 -16.64 9.45 1.82
N ASN A 57 -15.76 8.90 0.97
CA ASN A 57 -16.20 8.18 -0.23
C ASN A 57 -16.03 6.66 -0.06
N ASP A 58 -17.14 5.91 -0.08
CA ASP A 58 -17.17 4.45 0.08
C ASP A 58 -17.10 3.71 -1.28
N ASP A 59 -16.40 4.31 -2.25
CA ASP A 59 -16.47 3.91 -3.66
C ASP A 59 -15.39 2.87 -4.03
N LYS A 60 -15.61 2.16 -5.13
CA LYS A 60 -14.67 1.23 -5.79
C LYS A 60 -13.31 1.88 -6.13
N GLN A 61 -13.21 3.20 -6.03
CA GLN A 61 -12.03 4.00 -6.34
C GLN A 61 -11.22 4.40 -5.09
N MET A 62 -11.61 4.00 -3.87
CA MET A 62 -10.89 4.35 -2.63
C MET A 62 -9.37 4.12 -2.74
N ALA A 63 -8.94 2.89 -3.07
CA ALA A 63 -7.53 2.56 -3.20
C ALA A 63 -6.81 3.45 -4.23
N LYS A 64 -7.45 3.71 -5.39
CA LYS A 64 -6.90 4.60 -6.42
C LYS A 64 -6.72 6.03 -5.88
N ASN A 65 -7.74 6.56 -5.23
CA ASN A 65 -7.73 7.91 -4.67
C ASN A 65 -6.63 8.08 -3.61
N LEU A 66 -6.42 7.07 -2.76
CA LEU A 66 -5.35 7.07 -1.75
C LEU A 66 -3.96 7.00 -2.41
N ILE A 67 -3.78 6.18 -3.46
CA ILE A 67 -2.53 6.15 -4.25
C ILE A 67 -2.24 7.53 -4.86
N ASP A 68 -3.25 8.14 -5.49
CA ASP A 68 -3.11 9.45 -6.14
C ASP A 68 -2.72 10.54 -5.11
N ALA A 69 -3.32 10.51 -3.92
CA ALA A 69 -2.97 11.42 -2.83
C ALA A 69 -1.52 11.23 -2.34
N ILE A 70 -1.08 9.98 -2.17
CA ILE A 70 0.31 9.67 -1.78
C ILE A 70 1.27 10.14 -2.86
N LYS A 71 0.99 9.84 -4.13
CA LYS A 71 1.84 10.24 -5.25
C LYS A 71 1.97 11.76 -5.34
N ALA A 72 0.85 12.48 -5.26
CA ALA A 72 0.86 13.95 -5.30
C ALA A 72 1.69 14.55 -4.15
N ALA A 73 1.63 13.96 -2.95
CA ALA A 73 2.43 14.40 -1.83
C ALA A 73 3.93 14.13 -2.03
N VAL A 74 4.31 12.96 -2.56
CA VAL A 74 5.69 12.63 -2.91
C VAL A 74 6.22 13.59 -3.98
N ASP A 75 5.49 13.76 -5.09
CA ASP A 75 5.86 14.63 -6.20
C ASP A 75 6.07 16.09 -5.73
N LEU A 76 5.19 16.59 -4.85
CA LEU A 76 5.31 17.94 -4.28
C LEU A 76 6.56 18.10 -3.41
N HIS A 77 6.89 17.11 -2.57
CA HIS A 77 8.07 17.17 -1.70
C HIS A 77 9.37 17.03 -2.49
N ASP A 78 9.37 16.20 -3.54
CA ASP A 78 10.50 16.02 -4.44
C ASP A 78 10.79 17.30 -5.22
N ALA A 79 9.75 17.88 -5.85
CA ALA A 79 9.85 19.16 -6.56
C ALA A 79 10.32 20.32 -5.65
N ALA A 80 10.03 20.24 -4.35
CA ALA A 80 10.48 21.22 -3.36
C ALA A 80 11.89 20.93 -2.80
N GLY A 81 12.57 19.87 -3.26
CA GLY A 81 13.89 19.47 -2.77
C GLY A 81 13.91 19.06 -1.29
N ARG A 82 12.78 18.58 -0.76
CA ARG A 82 12.58 18.27 0.67
C ARG A 82 12.29 16.80 0.94
N LEU A 83 12.18 15.97 -0.08
CA LEU A 83 11.84 14.57 0.06
C LEU A 83 12.98 13.78 0.74
N VAL A 84 12.66 13.03 1.79
CA VAL A 84 13.66 12.20 2.53
C VAL A 84 13.71 10.74 2.09
N LEU A 85 12.89 10.36 1.12
CA LEU A 85 12.91 9.01 0.54
C LEU A 85 14.21 8.81 -0.24
N GLU A 86 14.79 7.64 -0.08
CA GLU A 86 15.99 7.22 -0.76
C GLU A 86 15.69 6.87 -2.22
N PRO A 87 16.67 6.98 -3.14
CA PRO A 87 16.44 6.74 -4.56
C PRO A 87 15.78 5.38 -4.87
N ALA A 88 16.16 4.33 -4.12
CA ALA A 88 15.58 3.01 -4.27
C ALA A 88 14.08 2.97 -3.88
N GLN A 89 13.68 3.71 -2.85
CA GLN A 89 12.29 3.81 -2.42
C GLN A 89 11.46 4.57 -3.45
N LEU A 90 11.99 5.67 -3.98
CA LEU A 90 11.35 6.43 -5.06
C LEU A 90 11.11 5.59 -6.32
N ALA A 91 12.10 4.78 -6.72
CA ALA A 91 11.95 3.86 -7.86
C ALA A 91 11.01 2.67 -7.56
N GLY A 92 10.94 2.25 -6.28
CA GLY A 92 10.09 1.15 -5.82
C GLY A 92 8.59 1.48 -5.84
N LEU A 93 8.21 2.74 -5.61
CA LEU A 93 6.81 3.19 -5.61
C LEU A 93 6.07 2.87 -6.92
N PRO A 94 6.48 3.37 -8.10
CA PRO A 94 5.76 3.10 -9.35
C PRO A 94 5.78 1.61 -9.72
N THR A 95 6.86 0.89 -9.39
CA THR A 95 6.99 -0.56 -9.62
C THR A 95 5.95 -1.35 -8.82
N SER A 96 5.79 -1.00 -7.54
CA SER A 96 4.82 -1.64 -6.66
C SER A 96 3.38 -1.34 -7.10
N VAL A 97 3.09 -0.07 -7.41
CA VAL A 97 1.77 0.35 -7.92
C VAL A 97 1.44 -0.36 -9.24
N ALA A 98 2.36 -0.44 -10.19
CA ALA A 98 2.15 -1.13 -11.46
C ALA A 98 1.81 -2.62 -11.27
N THR A 99 2.50 -3.28 -10.34
CA THR A 99 2.25 -4.69 -9.99
C THR A 99 0.85 -4.86 -9.40
N ILE A 100 0.46 -3.99 -8.47
CA ILE A 100 -0.87 -4.03 -7.83
C ILE A 100 -1.97 -3.73 -8.86
N VAL A 101 -1.80 -2.71 -9.70
CA VAL A 101 -2.80 -2.33 -10.71
C VAL A 101 -2.98 -3.45 -11.74
N SER A 102 -1.88 -3.95 -12.31
CA SER A 102 -1.94 -4.94 -13.39
C SER A 102 -2.53 -6.27 -12.93
N ASN A 103 -2.18 -6.72 -11.73
CA ASN A 103 -2.59 -8.04 -11.22
C ASN A 103 -3.85 -8.02 -10.34
N TYR A 104 -4.39 -6.85 -10.01
CA TYR A 104 -5.49 -6.76 -9.05
C TYR A 104 -6.49 -5.63 -9.36
N LEU A 105 -6.09 -4.35 -9.35
CA LEU A 105 -7.07 -3.26 -9.48
C LEU A 105 -7.73 -3.18 -10.86
N SER A 106 -7.03 -3.54 -11.94
CA SER A 106 -7.61 -3.58 -13.29
C SER A 106 -8.79 -4.54 -13.38
N HIS A 107 -8.73 -5.70 -12.69
CA HIS A 107 -9.85 -6.65 -12.62
C HIS A 107 -11.08 -6.01 -11.94
N TRP A 108 -10.85 -5.23 -10.89
CA TRP A 108 -11.91 -4.59 -10.12
C TRP A 108 -12.57 -3.40 -10.83
N SER A 109 -11.77 -2.57 -11.52
CA SER A 109 -12.29 -1.39 -12.23
C SER A 109 -13.01 -1.74 -13.53
N THR A 110 -12.66 -2.87 -14.16
CA THR A 110 -13.22 -3.27 -15.47
C THR A 110 -14.26 -4.37 -15.38
N GLY A 111 -14.44 -4.99 -14.19
CA GLY A 111 -15.29 -6.17 -14.02
C GLY A 111 -14.82 -7.36 -14.86
N GLN A 112 -13.55 -7.39 -15.28
CA GLN A 112 -13.02 -8.43 -16.16
C GLN A 112 -13.06 -9.81 -15.48
N ALA A 113 -13.57 -10.79 -16.23
CA ALA A 113 -13.91 -12.14 -15.79
C ALA A 113 -12.73 -13.13 -15.70
N HIS A 114 -11.48 -12.67 -15.77
CA HIS A 114 -10.34 -13.58 -15.62
C HIS A 114 -10.15 -13.93 -14.15
N ALA A 115 -10.23 -15.22 -13.83
CA ALA A 115 -10.02 -15.72 -12.48
C ALA A 115 -8.60 -15.40 -12.00
N PHE A 116 -8.48 -14.96 -10.75
CA PHE A 116 -7.19 -14.77 -10.12
C PHE A 116 -6.47 -16.10 -9.92
N THR A 117 -5.14 -16.09 -10.02
CA THR A 117 -4.30 -17.22 -9.61
C THR A 117 -3.70 -16.95 -8.23
N ALA A 118 -3.48 -18.00 -7.43
CA ALA A 118 -2.84 -17.83 -6.13
C ALA A 118 -1.43 -17.18 -6.22
N PRO A 119 -0.56 -17.55 -7.18
CA PRO A 119 0.73 -16.89 -7.35
C PRO A 119 0.62 -15.39 -7.68
N SER A 120 -0.32 -15.00 -8.55
CA SER A 120 -0.51 -13.57 -8.89
C SER A 120 -0.97 -12.77 -7.68
N LEU A 121 -1.89 -13.31 -6.87
CA LEU A 121 -2.35 -12.66 -5.64
C LEU A 121 -1.28 -12.61 -4.54
N LYS A 122 -0.42 -13.63 -4.42
CA LYS A 122 0.76 -13.56 -3.55
C LYS A 122 1.73 -12.47 -4.00
N GLY A 123 1.93 -12.30 -5.30
CA GLY A 123 2.70 -11.20 -5.87
C GLY A 123 2.12 -9.83 -5.53
N VAL A 124 0.79 -9.69 -5.55
CA VAL A 124 0.11 -8.45 -5.14
C VAL A 124 0.32 -8.18 -3.64
N MET A 125 0.17 -9.20 -2.77
CA MET A 125 0.44 -9.05 -1.34
C MET A 125 1.87 -8.56 -1.07
N GLN A 126 2.87 -9.14 -1.75
CA GLN A 126 4.25 -8.68 -1.64
C GLN A 126 4.43 -7.24 -2.16
N ALA A 127 3.77 -6.88 -3.26
CA ALA A 127 3.84 -5.52 -3.79
C ALA A 127 3.22 -4.48 -2.85
N ILE A 128 2.18 -4.84 -2.09
CA ILE A 128 1.60 -3.97 -1.04
C ILE A 128 2.63 -3.73 0.08
N GLU A 129 3.33 -4.77 0.52
CA GLU A 129 4.40 -4.61 1.53
C GLU A 129 5.56 -3.77 1.00
N ASN A 130 6.00 -4.03 -0.23
CA ASN A 130 7.08 -3.26 -0.87
C ASN A 130 6.70 -1.78 -1.01
N PHE A 131 5.46 -1.49 -1.38
CA PHE A 131 4.93 -0.12 -1.44
C PHE A 131 5.04 0.56 -0.07
N ALA A 132 4.55 -0.10 1.00
CA ALA A 132 4.62 0.48 2.34
C ALA A 132 6.07 0.62 2.84
N GLY A 133 6.94 -0.33 2.50
CA GLY A 133 8.37 -0.31 2.79
C GLY A 133 9.12 0.87 2.16
N CYS A 134 8.61 1.42 1.05
CA CYS A 134 9.17 2.66 0.47
C CYS A 134 9.07 3.86 1.43
N PHE A 135 8.17 3.80 2.42
CA PHE A 135 8.00 4.83 3.46
C PHE A 135 8.63 4.44 4.79
N GLN A 136 9.53 3.46 4.79
CA GLN A 136 10.22 3.00 5.98
C GLN A 136 11.73 3.00 5.78
N PHE A 137 12.47 3.28 6.84
CA PHE A 137 13.92 3.17 6.86
C PHE A 137 14.37 2.31 8.02
N GLU A 138 15.55 1.74 7.88
CA GLU A 138 16.17 0.94 8.93
C GLU A 138 16.65 1.85 10.08
N HIS A 139 16.24 1.55 11.31
CA HIS A 139 16.63 2.31 12.48
C HIS A 139 16.73 1.46 13.76
N PRO A 140 17.93 1.35 14.38
CA PRO A 140 19.20 1.89 13.92
C PRO A 140 19.68 1.25 12.60
N ALA A 141 20.52 1.93 11.83
CA ALA A 141 21.09 1.36 10.61
C ALA A 141 21.83 0.05 10.89
N GLY A 142 21.64 -0.98 10.06
CA GLY A 142 22.18 -2.33 10.24
C GLY A 142 21.45 -3.23 11.25
N SER A 143 20.33 -2.80 11.82
CA SER A 143 19.56 -3.59 12.82
C SER A 143 18.52 -4.56 12.24
N GLY A 144 18.20 -4.45 10.96
CA GLY A 144 17.05 -5.07 10.29
C GLY A 144 15.69 -4.46 10.69
N GLN A 145 15.64 -3.56 11.67
CA GLN A 145 14.40 -2.99 12.17
C GLN A 145 13.97 -1.79 11.33
N HIS A 146 12.84 -1.92 10.65
CA HIS A 146 12.30 -0.85 9.82
C HIS A 146 11.27 -0.01 10.60
N ARG A 147 11.33 1.30 10.41
CA ARG A 147 10.39 2.27 10.99
C ARG A 147 9.91 3.23 9.91
N TYR A 148 8.66 3.65 10.00
CA TYR A 148 8.16 4.71 9.12
C TYR A 148 8.96 6.00 9.32
N TYR A 149 9.17 6.73 8.22
CA TYR A 149 9.57 8.14 8.31
C TYR A 149 8.55 8.90 9.15
N LYS A 150 9.01 9.90 9.92
CA LYS A 150 8.10 10.82 10.62
C LYS A 150 7.25 11.64 9.65
N SER A 151 7.83 12.06 8.54
CA SER A 151 7.13 12.68 7.42
C SER A 151 7.90 12.51 6.12
N LEU A 152 7.31 12.95 5.00
CA LEU A 152 8.01 13.00 3.71
C LEU A 152 9.22 13.95 3.70
N SER A 153 9.41 14.77 4.74
CA SER A 153 10.57 15.66 4.88
C SER A 153 11.41 15.40 6.13
N GLN A 154 11.13 14.35 6.92
CA GLN A 154 11.80 14.10 8.19
C GLN A 154 11.88 12.59 8.51
N LYS A 155 13.08 12.10 8.85
CA LYS A 155 13.30 10.69 9.24
C LYS A 155 12.73 10.35 10.63
N LEU A 156 13.07 11.12 11.67
CA LEU A 156 12.70 10.88 13.08
C LEU A 156 12.01 12.09 13.71
#